data_AF-A0A136KQX8-F1
#
_entry.id   AF-A0A136KQX8-F1
#
_cell.length_a   1.000
_cell.length_b   1.000
_cell.length_c   1.000
_cell.angle_alpha   90.00
_cell.angle_beta   90.00
_cell.angle_gamma   90.00
#
_symmetry.space_group_name_H-M   'P 1'
#
loop_
_entity.id
_entity.type
_entity.pdbx_description
1 polymer ?
#
loop_
_entity_poly.entity_id
_entity_poly.type
_entity_poly.pdbx_seq_one_letter_code
_entity_poly.pdbx_strand_id
1 'polypeptide(L)'
;MAYVEGTGIGPYEGAKVQVMSSGRVSVVTGVGTQGQGHFTSFAQIVAEQIGVSVDKIDVITGDTDQFYWGAGTFASRGAVVAGNAINEAAKVVRKKIFKLASEHFNAPEDELELEDGFIRVQDIPQQSISLGELAGMANPTRGAVKPGTEPGLEATNYFGPERGATASGIHAMILEVNPETMQIKIQKYLVVHDCGKIINPLILDGQIHGGVAQGIGNAFYEHLKYDENGQLLNATFMDYHLPTSLEVPRIETGHGETLSPLNPMGVKGAGEAGAIPVGPLFAQALEDALHDVDFEILEIPINSNRLWEIVSGK
;
A
#
# COMPACT_ATOMS: atom_id res chain seq x y z
N MET A 1 -16.01 -7.76 -14.52
CA MET A 1 -14.97 -6.91 -15.13
C MET A 1 -13.59 -7.34 -14.68
N ALA A 2 -12.74 -7.79 -15.59
CA ALA A 2 -11.32 -8.05 -15.31
C ALA A 2 -10.49 -6.80 -15.61
N TYR A 3 -9.39 -6.60 -14.89
CA TYR A 3 -8.48 -5.48 -15.12
C TYR A 3 -7.02 -5.85 -14.86
N VAL A 4 -6.15 -5.01 -15.38
CA VAL A 4 -4.72 -4.95 -15.06
C VAL A 4 -4.37 -3.52 -14.69
N GLU A 5 -3.46 -3.35 -13.73
CA GLU A 5 -3.02 -2.05 -13.24
C GLU A 5 -1.49 -2.01 -13.23
N GLY A 6 -0.92 -0.99 -13.86
CA GLY A 6 0.51 -0.69 -13.71
C GLY A 6 0.77 0.00 -12.38
N THR A 7 1.70 -0.53 -11.59
CA THR A 7 1.97 -0.07 -10.22
C THR A 7 3.46 0.12 -9.98
N GLY A 8 3.82 0.89 -8.96
CA GLY A 8 5.22 0.98 -8.56
C GLY A 8 6.10 1.65 -9.60
N ILE A 9 5.58 2.66 -10.30
CA ILE A 9 6.37 3.45 -11.24
C ILE A 9 7.51 4.19 -10.51
N GLY A 10 8.61 4.40 -11.23
CA GLY A 10 9.77 5.16 -10.76
C GLY A 10 9.45 6.62 -10.41
N PRO A 11 10.47 7.46 -10.12
CA PRO A 11 11.89 7.20 -10.37
C PRO A 11 12.55 6.33 -9.30
N TYR A 12 12.37 6.63 -8.01
CA TYR A 12 12.90 5.86 -6.89
C TYR A 12 12.21 6.28 -5.58
N GLU A 13 12.49 5.56 -4.49
CA GLU A 13 12.34 6.01 -3.10
C GLU A 13 13.56 5.61 -2.30
N GLY A 14 13.77 6.33 -1.19
CA GLY A 14 14.82 6.04 -0.23
C GLY A 14 14.27 5.75 1.15
N ALA A 15 15.06 5.01 1.94
CA ALA A 15 14.79 4.79 3.34
C ALA A 15 16.08 4.66 4.15
N LYS A 16 16.05 5.19 5.37
CA LYS A 16 17.07 4.96 6.41
C LYS A 16 16.47 4.09 7.51
N VAL A 17 17.17 3.04 7.89
CA VAL A 17 16.83 2.18 9.04
C VAL A 17 17.97 2.25 10.05
N GLN A 18 17.66 2.43 11.33
CA GLN A 18 18.64 2.55 12.40
C GLN A 18 18.17 1.88 13.69
N VAL A 19 19.00 1.03 14.29
CA VAL A 19 18.78 0.50 15.64
C VAL A 19 19.39 1.47 16.66
N MET A 20 18.58 1.89 17.63
CA MET A 20 18.97 2.78 18.71
C MET A 20 19.53 1.98 19.89
N SER A 21 20.32 2.62 20.74
CA SER A 21 20.84 2.00 21.99
C SER A 21 19.75 1.59 22.98
N SER A 22 18.53 2.11 22.82
CA SER A 22 17.35 1.66 23.57
C SER A 22 16.78 0.32 23.09
N GLY A 23 17.27 -0.22 21.96
CA GLY A 23 16.72 -1.39 21.27
C GLY A 23 15.51 -1.07 20.38
N ARG A 24 15.06 0.19 20.30
CA ARG A 24 14.06 0.64 19.31
C ARG A 24 14.69 0.80 17.93
N VAL A 25 13.88 0.74 16.89
CA VAL A 25 14.32 0.90 15.50
C VAL A 25 13.65 2.12 14.90
N SER A 26 14.42 3.05 14.35
CA SER A 26 13.91 4.18 13.58
C SER A 26 13.93 3.85 12.09
N VAL A 27 12.85 4.16 11.40
CA VAL A 27 12.69 4.01 9.95
C VAL A 27 12.26 5.35 9.40
N VAL A 28 13.07 5.94 8.52
CA VAL A 28 12.78 7.25 7.92
C VAL A 28 12.70 7.09 6.42
N THR A 29 11.66 7.61 5.79
CA THR A 29 11.51 7.61 4.33
C THR A 29 10.90 8.92 3.82
N GLY A 30 11.26 9.31 2.59
CA GLY A 30 10.72 10.49 1.94
C GLY A 30 9.25 10.35 1.50
N VAL A 31 8.71 9.12 1.45
CA VAL A 31 7.31 8.90 1.05
C VAL A 31 6.37 9.50 2.09
N GLY A 32 5.38 10.30 1.67
CA GLY A 32 4.34 10.84 2.55
C GLY A 32 3.14 9.90 2.66
N THR A 33 2.43 9.89 3.80
CA THR A 33 1.21 9.08 4.02
C THR A 33 -0.05 9.93 4.00
N GLN A 34 -1.17 9.35 3.54
CA GLN A 34 -2.50 9.93 3.45
C GLN A 34 -3.60 8.96 3.93
N GLY A 35 -3.24 7.97 4.76
CA GLY A 35 -4.19 7.01 5.34
C GLY A 35 -4.08 5.56 4.83
N GLN A 36 -3.15 5.26 3.93
CA GLN A 36 -2.92 3.92 3.39
C GLN A 36 -2.23 2.93 4.35
N GLY A 37 -2.04 3.30 5.62
CA GLY A 37 -1.47 2.41 6.64
C GLY A 37 0.06 2.25 6.61
N HIS A 38 0.80 3.18 6.00
CA HIS A 38 2.26 3.11 5.86
C HIS A 38 3.01 2.93 7.19
N PHE A 39 2.60 3.60 8.27
CA PHE A 39 3.22 3.44 9.60
C PHE A 39 3.24 1.97 10.06
N THR A 40 2.15 1.24 9.79
CA THR A 40 2.01 -0.17 10.17
C THR A 40 2.74 -1.08 9.19
N SER A 41 2.46 -0.96 7.89
CA SER A 41 3.02 -1.86 6.88
C SER A 41 4.55 -1.77 6.80
N PHE A 42 5.12 -0.57 6.89
CA PHE A 42 6.57 -0.40 6.86
C PHE A 42 7.25 -0.91 8.14
N ALA A 43 6.61 -0.75 9.30
CA ALA A 43 7.07 -1.38 10.52
C ALA A 43 7.09 -2.92 10.40
N GLN A 44 6.07 -3.52 9.79
CA GLN A 44 6.04 -4.97 9.54
C GLN A 44 7.19 -5.45 8.66
N ILE A 45 7.53 -4.70 7.60
CA ILE A 45 8.68 -5.02 6.73
C ILE A 45 9.98 -5.03 7.53
N VAL A 46 10.20 -4.01 8.37
CA VAL A 46 11.43 -3.92 9.19
C VAL A 46 11.44 -4.96 10.30
N ALA A 47 10.30 -5.26 10.92
CA ALA A 47 10.17 -6.32 11.93
C ALA A 47 10.61 -7.68 11.39
N GLU A 48 10.20 -8.05 10.16
CA GLU A 48 10.61 -9.30 9.50
C GLU A 48 12.14 -9.40 9.34
N GLN A 49 12.83 -8.26 9.14
CA GLN A 49 14.29 -8.23 8.96
C GLN A 49 15.07 -8.08 10.28
N ILE A 50 14.55 -7.36 11.28
CA ILE A 50 15.29 -6.98 12.49
C ILE A 50 14.87 -7.82 13.72
N GLY A 51 13.83 -8.67 13.60
CA GLY A 51 13.44 -9.59 14.67
C GLY A 51 12.94 -8.88 15.93
N VAL A 52 12.29 -7.72 15.78
CA VAL A 52 11.62 -6.99 16.86
C VAL A 52 10.13 -6.90 16.57
N SER A 53 9.32 -6.73 17.61
CA SER A 53 7.90 -6.45 17.46
C SER A 53 7.66 -5.06 16.84
N VAL A 54 6.55 -4.90 16.12
CA VAL A 54 6.24 -3.66 15.38
C VAL A 54 6.11 -2.42 16.29
N ASP A 55 5.75 -2.58 17.56
CA ASP A 55 5.67 -1.48 18.54
C ASP A 55 7.04 -0.90 18.95
N LYS A 56 8.12 -1.60 18.61
CA LYS A 56 9.51 -1.14 18.79
C LYS A 56 10.04 -0.35 17.61
N ILE A 57 9.24 -0.16 16.57
CA ILE A 57 9.64 0.48 15.32
C ILE A 57 8.92 1.82 15.19
N ASP A 58 9.71 2.90 15.14
CA ASP A 58 9.23 4.25 14.90
C ASP A 58 9.39 4.57 13.42
N VAL A 59 8.27 4.77 12.71
CA VAL A 59 8.27 5.10 11.28
C VAL A 59 8.02 6.59 11.11
N ILE A 60 8.93 7.29 10.42
CA ILE A 60 8.88 8.70 10.08
C ILE A 60 8.73 8.82 8.56
N THR A 61 7.71 9.56 8.13
CA THR A 61 7.33 9.71 6.72
C THR A 61 7.18 11.18 6.36
N GLY A 62 7.72 11.61 5.22
CA GLY A 62 7.44 12.94 4.65
C GLY A 62 8.04 14.14 5.40
N ASP A 63 8.92 13.90 6.37
CA ASP A 63 9.71 14.96 7.01
C ASP A 63 11.01 15.16 6.23
N THR A 64 11.10 16.26 5.47
CA THR A 64 12.25 16.59 4.62
C THR A 64 13.50 16.99 5.40
N ASP A 65 13.38 17.33 6.69
CA ASP A 65 14.55 17.54 7.55
C ASP A 65 15.19 16.19 7.94
N GLN A 66 14.41 15.10 7.92
CA GLN A 66 14.86 13.75 8.26
C GLN A 66 15.25 12.93 7.02
N PHE A 67 14.53 13.10 5.91
CA PHE A 67 14.84 12.46 4.63
C PHE A 67 14.50 13.39 3.46
N TYR A 68 15.54 14.06 2.93
CA TYR A 68 15.36 15.22 2.06
C TYR A 68 14.75 14.92 0.68
N TRP A 69 15.07 13.79 0.06
CA TRP A 69 14.60 13.46 -1.30
C TRP A 69 13.76 12.17 -1.33
N GLY A 70 12.53 12.30 -1.83
CA GLY A 70 11.63 11.22 -2.22
C GLY A 70 10.67 11.73 -3.30
N ALA A 71 10.01 10.83 -4.03
CA ALA A 71 9.02 11.20 -5.04
C ALA A 71 7.61 11.35 -4.43
N GLY A 72 7.29 10.55 -3.40
CA GLY A 72 6.01 10.60 -2.68
C GLY A 72 5.05 9.46 -3.03
N THR A 73 3.82 9.57 -2.53
CA THR A 73 2.78 8.53 -2.72
C THR A 73 1.81 8.92 -3.83
N PHE A 74 1.79 8.11 -4.88
CA PHE A 74 0.84 8.12 -6.00
C PHE A 74 1.03 6.81 -6.81
N ALA A 75 0.19 6.52 -7.80
CA ALA A 75 0.37 5.41 -8.74
C ALA A 75 0.68 4.05 -8.06
N SER A 76 -0.02 3.78 -6.96
CA SER A 76 0.12 2.60 -6.10
C SER A 76 1.58 2.19 -5.80
N ARG A 77 2.48 3.17 -5.63
CA ARG A 77 3.94 2.90 -5.57
C ARG A 77 4.54 2.72 -4.19
N GLY A 78 3.81 3.04 -3.12
CA GLY A 78 4.34 3.04 -1.74
C GLY A 78 4.98 1.70 -1.34
N ALA A 79 4.23 0.60 -1.44
CA ALA A 79 4.74 -0.73 -1.11
C ALA A 79 5.87 -1.20 -2.06
N VAL A 80 5.71 -0.95 -3.36
CA VAL A 80 6.70 -1.40 -4.36
C VAL A 80 8.02 -0.66 -4.21
N VAL A 81 7.98 0.66 -4.07
CA VAL A 81 9.21 1.47 -4.13
C VAL A 81 9.78 1.73 -2.75
N ALA A 82 9.02 2.38 -1.86
CA ALA A 82 9.48 2.65 -0.50
C ALA A 82 9.62 1.36 0.31
N GLY A 83 8.68 0.42 0.19
CA GLY A 83 8.76 -0.88 0.88
C GLY A 83 10.04 -1.66 0.53
N ASN A 84 10.41 -1.74 -0.74
CA ASN A 84 11.67 -2.37 -1.14
C ASN A 84 12.90 -1.60 -0.64
N ALA A 85 12.90 -0.25 -0.69
CA ALA A 85 14.00 0.54 -0.13
C ALA A 85 14.19 0.29 1.39
N ILE A 86 13.08 0.21 2.13
CA ILE A 86 13.04 -0.10 3.57
C ILE A 86 13.58 -1.51 3.83
N ASN A 87 13.09 -2.51 3.08
CA ASN A 87 13.53 -3.89 3.19
C ASN A 87 15.04 -4.03 2.93
N GLU A 88 15.55 -3.40 1.87
CA GLU A 88 16.98 -3.48 1.54
C GLU A 88 17.85 -2.72 2.55
N ALA A 89 17.41 -1.58 3.08
CA ALA A 89 18.09 -0.91 4.18
C ALA A 89 18.11 -1.79 5.45
N ALA A 90 16.97 -2.39 5.80
CA ALA A 90 16.86 -3.28 6.96
C ALA A 90 17.73 -4.55 6.81
N LYS A 91 17.83 -5.13 5.61
CA LYS A 91 18.76 -6.25 5.34
C LYS A 91 20.23 -5.87 5.54
N VAL A 92 20.63 -4.65 5.17
CA VAL A 92 22.00 -4.17 5.43
C VAL A 92 22.23 -4.01 6.93
N VAL A 93 21.27 -3.46 7.66
CA VAL A 93 21.35 -3.38 9.13
C VAL A 93 21.41 -4.78 9.76
N ARG A 94 20.60 -5.73 9.30
CA ARG A 94 20.66 -7.14 9.73
C ARG A 94 22.06 -7.73 9.55
N LYS A 95 22.69 -7.52 8.39
CA LYS A 95 24.07 -7.98 8.16
C LYS A 95 25.08 -7.35 9.14
N LYS A 96 24.94 -6.05 9.44
CA LYS A 96 25.79 -5.38 10.45
C LYS A 96 25.57 -5.98 11.85
N ILE A 97 24.33 -6.30 12.21
CA ILE A 97 23.97 -6.97 13.47
C ILE A 97 24.69 -8.32 13.58
N PHE A 98 24.52 -9.22 12.60
CA PHE A 98 25.12 -10.56 12.63
C PHE A 98 26.64 -10.51 12.67
N LYS A 99 27.26 -9.64 11.87
CA LYS A 99 28.71 -9.47 11.88
C LYS A 99 29.25 -9.02 13.24
N LEU A 100 28.61 -8.02 13.86
CA LEU A 100 29.06 -7.51 15.15
C LEU A 100 28.80 -8.52 16.28
N ALA A 101 27.67 -9.22 16.24
CA ALA A 101 27.37 -10.29 17.20
C ALA A 101 28.32 -11.49 17.05
N SER A 102 28.72 -11.84 15.82
CA SER A 102 29.74 -12.86 15.56
C SER A 102 31.08 -12.48 16.19
N GLU A 103 31.53 -11.23 16.03
CA GLU A 103 32.72 -10.72 16.71
C GLU A 103 32.58 -10.73 18.24
N HIS A 104 31.39 -10.43 18.77
CA HIS A 104 31.12 -10.41 20.21
C HIS A 104 31.13 -11.81 20.86
N PHE A 105 30.45 -12.79 20.24
CA PHE A 105 30.35 -14.16 20.76
C PHE A 105 31.52 -15.05 20.34
N ASN A 106 32.34 -14.61 19.37
CA ASN A 106 33.32 -15.45 18.71
C ASN A 106 32.68 -16.73 18.14
N ALA A 107 31.53 -16.57 17.48
CA ALA A 107 30.72 -17.61 16.87
C ALA A 107 30.43 -17.30 15.39
N PRO A 108 30.30 -18.29 14.50
CA PRO A 108 29.89 -18.10 13.10
C PRO A 108 28.54 -17.38 12.96
N GLU A 109 28.36 -16.55 11.93
CA GLU A 109 27.10 -15.81 11.70
C GLU A 109 25.88 -16.73 11.48
N ASP A 110 26.08 -17.93 10.95
CA ASP A 110 25.05 -18.95 10.69
C ASP A 110 24.63 -19.75 11.94
N GLU A 111 25.41 -19.67 13.03
CA GLU A 111 25.06 -20.22 14.36
C GLU A 111 24.32 -19.20 15.24
N LEU A 112 24.05 -17.99 14.72
CA LEU A 112 23.35 -16.94 15.42
C LEU A 112 21.87 -16.88 15.02
N GLU A 113 21.02 -16.48 15.96
CA GLU A 113 19.60 -16.19 15.74
C GLU A 113 19.28 -14.77 16.21
N LEU A 114 18.32 -14.12 15.54
CA LEU A 114 17.81 -12.78 15.90
C LEU A 114 16.30 -12.88 16.08
N GLU A 115 15.85 -12.85 17.34
CA GLU A 115 14.46 -13.02 17.73
C GLU A 115 14.15 -12.20 18.99
N ASP A 116 12.95 -11.62 19.06
CA ASP A 116 12.46 -10.78 20.17
C ASP A 116 13.41 -9.65 20.60
N GLY A 117 14.20 -9.13 19.66
CA GLY A 117 15.19 -8.09 19.88
C GLY A 117 16.47 -8.55 20.57
N PHE A 118 16.73 -9.86 20.61
CA PHE A 118 17.96 -10.46 21.12
C PHE A 118 18.69 -11.22 20.02
N ILE A 119 20.01 -11.17 20.06
CA ILE A 119 20.87 -12.05 19.29
C ILE A 119 21.34 -13.16 20.22
N ARG A 120 21.22 -14.43 19.81
CA ARG A 120 21.64 -15.60 20.59
C ARG A 120 22.46 -16.58 19.76
N VAL A 121 23.27 -17.39 20.43
CA VAL A 121 23.89 -18.59 19.82
C VAL A 121 22.88 -19.74 19.91
N GLN A 122 22.54 -20.37 18.79
CA GLN A 122 21.43 -21.35 18.67
C GLN A 122 21.48 -22.46 19.73
N ASP A 123 22.69 -22.96 20.06
CA ASP A 123 22.88 -24.06 21.01
C ASP A 123 23.17 -23.62 22.46
N ILE A 124 23.33 -22.31 22.69
CA ILE A 124 23.65 -21.75 24.01
C ILE A 124 22.81 -20.49 24.27
N PRO A 125 21.50 -20.63 24.57
CA PRO A 125 20.60 -19.48 24.72
C PRO A 125 21.02 -18.49 25.81
N GLN A 126 21.82 -18.93 26.80
CA GLN A 126 22.37 -18.06 27.84
C GLN A 126 23.41 -17.06 27.29
N GLN A 127 24.03 -17.36 26.14
CA GLN A 127 24.84 -16.42 25.38
C GLN A 127 23.92 -15.58 24.50
N SER A 128 23.47 -14.46 25.07
CA SER A 128 22.59 -13.52 24.40
C SER A 128 23.01 -12.08 24.65
N ILE A 129 22.69 -11.21 23.69
CA ILE A 129 22.88 -9.77 23.79
C ILE A 129 21.64 -9.08 23.20
N SER A 130 21.16 -8.03 23.84
CA SER A 130 20.06 -7.25 23.29
C SER A 130 20.53 -6.40 22.10
N LEU A 131 19.62 -6.10 21.17
CA LEU A 131 19.88 -5.17 20.08
C LEU A 131 20.36 -3.79 20.56
N GLY A 132 19.85 -3.31 21.69
CA GLY A 132 20.23 -2.02 22.27
C GLY A 132 21.67 -2.02 22.80
N GLU A 133 22.08 -3.08 23.50
CA GLU A 133 23.46 -3.25 23.95
C GLU A 133 24.43 -3.36 22.76
N LEU A 134 24.06 -4.17 21.76
CA LEU A 134 24.85 -4.33 20.53
C LEU A 134 24.96 -3.00 19.76
N ALA A 135 23.87 -2.22 19.68
CA ALA A 135 23.88 -0.89 19.09
C ALA A 135 24.79 0.09 19.86
N GLY A 136 24.79 0.02 21.20
CA GLY A 136 25.69 0.80 22.05
C GLY A 136 27.17 0.42 21.86
N MET A 137 27.47 -0.86 21.61
CA MET A 137 28.82 -1.29 21.22
C MET A 137 29.22 -0.72 19.85
N ALA A 138 28.28 -0.63 18.91
CA ALA A 138 28.53 -0.14 17.56
C ALA A 138 28.79 1.39 17.49
N ASN A 139 28.34 2.19 18.48
CA ASN A 139 28.52 3.64 18.49
C ASN A 139 28.18 4.29 19.86
N PRO A 140 28.88 5.32 20.40
CA PRO A 140 30.19 5.88 20.03
C PRO A 140 31.29 5.46 21.01
N THR A 141 31.50 4.15 21.21
CA THR A 141 32.58 3.68 22.10
C THR A 141 33.95 3.77 21.40
N ARG A 142 35.01 4.03 22.17
CA ARG A 142 36.38 4.12 21.64
C ARG A 142 36.77 2.77 21.04
N GLY A 143 37.09 2.76 19.75
CA GLY A 143 37.49 1.55 19.00
C GLY A 143 36.34 0.82 18.29
N ALA A 144 35.10 1.28 18.42
CA ALA A 144 33.97 0.74 17.66
C ALA A 144 34.14 0.86 16.14
N VAL A 145 34.88 1.89 15.69
CA VAL A 145 35.14 2.16 14.28
C VAL A 145 36.58 1.81 13.94
N LYS A 146 36.76 0.83 13.07
CA LYS A 146 38.03 0.48 12.43
C LYS A 146 38.11 1.19 11.07
N PRO A 147 39.31 1.49 10.53
CA PRO A 147 39.45 2.01 9.17
C PRO A 147 38.71 1.13 8.16
N GLY A 148 37.86 1.74 7.32
CA GLY A 148 37.03 1.03 6.34
C GLY A 148 35.72 0.45 6.89
N THR A 149 35.33 0.78 8.11
CA THR A 149 34.02 0.41 8.70
C THR A 149 33.19 1.65 9.02
N GLU A 150 31.88 1.46 9.13
CA GLU A 150 30.94 2.52 9.52
C GLU A 150 30.48 2.27 10.97
N PRO A 151 30.35 3.32 11.81
CA PRO A 151 29.76 3.19 13.13
C PRO A 151 28.27 2.84 13.07
N GLY A 152 27.77 2.30 14.18
CA GLY A 152 26.34 2.13 14.42
C GLY A 152 25.69 1.00 13.62
N LEU A 153 24.44 0.75 13.96
CA LEU A 153 23.59 -0.22 13.29
C LEU A 153 22.56 0.54 12.45
N GLU A 154 23.05 1.23 11.42
CA GLU A 154 22.23 1.98 10.49
C GLU A 154 22.61 1.73 9.03
N ALA A 155 21.64 1.93 8.13
CA ALA A 155 21.87 1.95 6.70
C ALA A 155 20.82 2.83 6.02
N THR A 156 21.24 3.48 4.93
CA THR A 156 20.35 4.15 3.99
C THR A 156 20.41 3.40 2.68
N ASN A 157 19.26 3.12 2.07
CA ASN A 157 19.18 2.47 0.78
C ASN A 157 18.09 3.10 -0.09
N TYR A 158 18.19 2.86 -1.39
CA TYR A 158 17.28 3.37 -2.40
C TYR A 158 16.82 2.25 -3.30
N PHE A 159 15.56 2.32 -3.74
CA PHE A 159 15.04 1.40 -4.73
C PHE A 159 14.38 2.19 -5.85
N GLY A 160 14.83 1.93 -7.08
CA GLY A 160 14.24 2.43 -8.31
C GLY A 160 13.93 1.24 -9.21
N PRO A 161 12.65 0.92 -9.48
CA PRO A 161 12.31 -0.20 -10.35
C PRO A 161 12.68 0.13 -11.79
N GLU A 162 13.25 -0.84 -12.52
CA GLU A 162 13.53 -0.68 -13.96
C GLU A 162 12.22 -0.43 -14.74
N ARG A 163 11.14 -1.10 -14.32
CA ARG A 163 9.78 -0.99 -14.88
C ARG A 163 8.76 -1.21 -13.75
N GLY A 164 7.57 -0.63 -13.91
CA GLY A 164 6.46 -0.87 -12.97
C GLY A 164 6.03 -2.34 -12.96
N ALA A 165 5.53 -2.79 -11.80
CA ALA A 165 4.93 -4.11 -11.66
C ALA A 165 3.44 -4.07 -12.05
N THR A 166 2.90 -5.16 -12.58
CA THR A 166 1.49 -5.20 -13.01
C THR A 166 0.66 -6.05 -12.06
N ALA A 167 -0.27 -5.40 -11.35
CA ALA A 167 -1.31 -6.04 -10.57
C ALA A 167 -2.50 -6.38 -11.48
N SER A 168 -3.36 -7.29 -11.01
CA SER A 168 -4.56 -7.66 -11.76
C SER A 168 -5.68 -8.05 -10.80
N GLY A 169 -6.90 -8.08 -11.32
CA GLY A 169 -8.03 -8.51 -10.54
C GLY A 169 -9.31 -8.62 -11.34
N ILE A 170 -10.36 -9.03 -10.65
CA ILE A 170 -11.70 -9.16 -11.18
C ILE A 170 -12.67 -8.55 -10.19
N HIS A 171 -13.55 -7.68 -10.68
CA HIS A 171 -14.70 -7.19 -9.96
C HIS A 171 -15.97 -7.79 -10.55
N ALA A 172 -16.95 -8.07 -9.69
CA ALA A 172 -18.27 -8.52 -10.08
C ALA A 172 -19.33 -7.75 -9.29
N MET A 173 -20.43 -7.42 -9.95
CA MET A 173 -21.56 -6.70 -9.38
C MET A 173 -22.85 -7.39 -9.82
N ILE A 174 -23.82 -7.45 -8.92
CA ILE A 174 -25.22 -7.71 -9.24
C ILE A 174 -25.98 -6.45 -8.86
N LEU A 175 -26.68 -5.86 -9.82
CA LEU A 175 -27.54 -4.70 -9.60
C LEU A 175 -28.99 -5.02 -9.97
N GLU A 176 -29.90 -4.24 -9.41
CA GLU A 176 -31.33 -4.24 -9.71
C GLU A 176 -31.72 -2.83 -10.17
N VAL A 177 -32.54 -2.74 -11.20
CA VAL A 177 -33.11 -1.48 -11.70
C VAL A 177 -34.63 -1.55 -11.55
N ASN A 178 -35.23 -0.57 -10.88
CA ASN A 178 -36.67 -0.44 -10.82
C ASN A 178 -37.20 0.11 -12.15
N PRO A 179 -38.10 -0.59 -12.87
CA PRO A 179 -38.51 -0.21 -14.22
C PRO A 179 -39.41 1.03 -14.28
N GLU A 180 -40.00 1.47 -13.17
CA GLU A 180 -40.86 2.66 -13.13
C GLU A 180 -40.07 3.92 -12.78
N THR A 181 -39.06 3.80 -11.92
CA THR A 181 -38.31 4.93 -11.35
C THR A 181 -36.87 5.03 -11.82
N MET A 182 -36.36 3.98 -12.48
CA MET A 182 -34.94 3.81 -12.80
C MET A 182 -34.03 3.89 -11.58
N GLN A 183 -34.57 3.65 -10.38
CA GLN A 183 -33.77 3.53 -9.17
C GLN A 183 -32.87 2.31 -9.29
N ILE A 184 -31.56 2.51 -9.09
CA ILE A 184 -30.57 1.44 -9.16
C ILE A 184 -30.16 1.05 -7.75
N LYS A 185 -30.06 -0.25 -7.50
CA LYS A 185 -29.60 -0.80 -6.24
C LYS A 185 -28.57 -1.90 -6.47
N ILE A 186 -27.38 -1.73 -5.87
CA ILE A 186 -26.35 -2.76 -5.88
C ILE A 186 -26.70 -3.83 -4.85
N GLN A 187 -26.98 -5.05 -5.31
CA GLN A 187 -27.37 -6.17 -4.45
C GLN A 187 -26.15 -6.93 -3.92
N LYS A 188 -25.12 -7.08 -4.76
CA LYS A 188 -23.89 -7.79 -4.42
C LYS A 188 -22.68 -7.16 -5.10
N TYR A 189 -21.56 -7.09 -4.39
CA TYR A 189 -20.29 -6.66 -4.93
C TYR A 189 -19.15 -7.58 -4.46
N LEU A 190 -18.30 -8.02 -5.38
CA LEU A 190 -17.16 -8.88 -5.10
C LEU A 190 -15.91 -8.39 -5.83
N VAL A 191 -14.77 -8.45 -5.14
CA VAL A 191 -13.44 -8.13 -5.68
C VAL A 191 -12.50 -9.28 -5.41
N VAL A 192 -11.80 -9.76 -6.43
CA VAL A 192 -10.59 -10.58 -6.27
C VAL A 192 -9.41 -9.80 -6.83
N HIS A 193 -8.40 -9.54 -6.00
CA HIS A 193 -7.22 -8.77 -6.38
C HIS A 193 -5.92 -9.56 -6.17
N ASP A 194 -4.96 -9.39 -7.07
CA ASP A 194 -3.61 -9.95 -6.99
C ASP A 194 -2.58 -8.82 -7.00
N CYS A 195 -2.06 -8.50 -5.82
CA CYS A 195 -0.97 -7.55 -5.62
C CYS A 195 0.37 -8.23 -5.32
N GLY A 196 0.57 -9.49 -5.73
CA GLY A 196 1.73 -10.28 -5.32
C GLY A 196 1.76 -10.49 -3.80
N LYS A 197 2.95 -10.47 -3.19
CA LYS A 197 3.08 -10.72 -1.73
C LYS A 197 2.27 -9.69 -0.94
N ILE A 198 1.38 -10.17 -0.08
CA ILE A 198 0.57 -9.30 0.77
C ILE A 198 1.35 -8.96 2.05
N ILE A 199 1.56 -7.67 2.31
CA ILE A 199 2.22 -7.21 3.54
C ILE A 199 1.25 -7.25 4.73
N ASN A 200 0.03 -6.72 4.53
CA ASN A 200 -0.98 -6.65 5.56
C ASN A 200 -2.38 -6.84 4.93
N PRO A 201 -3.02 -8.01 5.12
CA PRO A 201 -4.32 -8.31 4.52
C PRO A 201 -5.43 -7.34 4.95
N LEU A 202 -5.43 -6.91 6.22
CA LEU A 202 -6.46 -6.00 6.75
C LEU A 202 -6.38 -4.62 6.09
N ILE A 203 -5.16 -4.09 5.91
CA ILE A 203 -4.96 -2.81 5.22
C ILE A 203 -5.33 -2.94 3.74
N LEU A 204 -4.97 -4.06 3.09
CA LEU A 204 -5.32 -4.33 1.70
C LEU A 204 -6.84 -4.35 1.49
N ASP A 205 -7.58 -5.08 2.34
CA ASP A 205 -9.04 -5.09 2.30
C ASP A 205 -9.62 -3.67 2.47
N GLY A 206 -9.06 -2.88 3.40
CA GLY A 206 -9.44 -1.48 3.60
C GLY A 206 -9.21 -0.60 2.38
N GLN A 207 -8.08 -0.76 1.67
CA GLN A 207 -7.79 -0.04 0.42
C GLN A 207 -8.80 -0.41 -0.67
N ILE A 208 -9.09 -1.70 -0.84
CA ILE A 208 -10.08 -2.16 -1.82
C ILE A 208 -11.46 -1.58 -1.51
N HIS A 209 -11.88 -1.61 -0.24
CA HIS A 209 -13.18 -1.06 0.17
C HIS A 209 -13.29 0.43 -0.10
N GLY A 210 -12.26 1.21 0.26
CA GLY A 210 -12.22 2.64 -0.01
C GLY A 210 -12.24 2.96 -1.50
N GLY A 211 -11.45 2.23 -2.29
CA GLY A 211 -11.41 2.39 -3.74
C GLY A 211 -12.74 2.05 -4.41
N VAL A 212 -13.41 0.97 -4.00
CA VAL A 212 -14.74 0.64 -4.54
C VAL A 212 -15.77 1.71 -4.19
N ALA A 213 -15.75 2.25 -2.97
CA ALA A 213 -16.64 3.35 -2.58
C ALA A 213 -16.43 4.59 -3.47
N GLN A 214 -15.16 4.97 -3.71
CA GLN A 214 -14.81 6.06 -4.64
C GLN A 214 -15.25 5.75 -6.08
N GLY A 215 -15.05 4.51 -6.53
CA GLY A 215 -15.46 4.09 -7.87
C GLY A 215 -16.98 4.12 -8.05
N ILE A 216 -17.77 3.78 -7.02
CA ILE A 216 -19.23 3.91 -7.05
C ILE A 216 -19.62 5.40 -7.14
N GLY A 217 -18.94 6.24 -6.37
CA GLY A 217 -19.09 7.70 -6.45
C GLY A 217 -18.89 8.20 -7.88
N ASN A 218 -17.75 7.88 -8.49
CA ASN A 218 -17.43 8.28 -9.86
C ASN A 218 -18.37 7.69 -10.92
N ALA A 219 -18.78 6.43 -10.77
CA ALA A 219 -19.65 5.75 -11.73
C ALA A 219 -21.09 6.26 -11.71
N PHE A 220 -21.58 6.74 -10.57
CA PHE A 220 -23.01 6.95 -10.35
C PHE A 220 -23.39 8.38 -9.94
N TYR A 221 -22.52 9.11 -9.23
CA TYR A 221 -22.91 10.32 -8.52
C TYR A 221 -22.05 11.55 -8.86
N GLU A 222 -20.72 11.39 -8.86
CA GLU A 222 -19.77 12.49 -8.83
C GLU A 222 -19.51 13.07 -10.23
N HIS A 223 -19.81 14.36 -10.41
CA HIS A 223 -19.58 15.10 -11.66
C HIS A 223 -19.35 16.57 -11.32
N LEU A 224 -18.29 17.20 -11.85
CA LEU A 224 -18.12 18.66 -11.78
C LEU A 224 -18.88 19.33 -12.92
N LYS A 225 -19.90 20.11 -12.62
CA LYS A 225 -20.78 20.74 -13.61
C LYS A 225 -20.39 22.19 -13.84
N TYR A 226 -20.10 22.55 -15.09
CA TYR A 226 -19.80 23.93 -15.48
C TYR A 226 -20.88 24.47 -16.42
N ASP A 227 -21.27 25.73 -16.25
CA ASP A 227 -22.11 26.42 -17.22
C ASP A 227 -21.32 26.94 -18.44
N GLU A 228 -22.02 27.54 -19.40
CA GLU A 228 -21.42 28.13 -20.61
C GLU A 228 -20.43 29.27 -20.34
N ASN A 229 -20.45 29.86 -19.14
CA ASN A 229 -19.55 30.91 -18.70
C ASN A 229 -18.39 30.36 -17.85
N GLY A 230 -18.28 29.04 -17.70
CA GLY A 230 -17.26 28.37 -16.90
C GLY A 230 -17.47 28.46 -15.38
N GLN A 231 -18.69 28.76 -14.91
CA GLN A 231 -18.99 28.73 -13.47
C GLN A 231 -19.24 27.30 -12.99
N LEU A 232 -18.57 26.90 -11.90
CA LEU A 232 -18.80 25.60 -11.25
C LEU A 232 -20.13 25.63 -10.49
N LEU A 233 -21.10 24.83 -10.94
CA LEU A 233 -22.48 24.86 -10.46
C LEU A 233 -22.72 24.01 -9.21
N ASN A 234 -21.82 23.08 -8.87
CA ASN A 234 -21.99 22.14 -7.77
C ASN A 234 -20.74 22.02 -6.89
N ALA A 235 -20.27 23.15 -6.37
CA ALA A 235 -19.04 23.25 -5.57
C ALA A 235 -19.21 22.90 -4.07
N THR A 236 -20.31 22.25 -3.67
CA THR A 236 -20.60 21.91 -2.27
C THR A 236 -21.12 20.48 -2.16
N PHE A 237 -21.02 19.86 -0.98
CA PHE A 237 -21.56 18.52 -0.74
C PHE A 237 -23.11 18.45 -0.77
N MET A 238 -23.81 19.58 -0.88
CA MET A 238 -25.25 19.55 -1.15
C MET A 238 -25.54 19.08 -2.59
N ASP A 239 -24.64 19.39 -3.53
CA ASP A 239 -24.84 19.20 -4.96
C ASP A 239 -23.79 18.27 -5.60
N TYR A 240 -22.64 18.10 -4.94
CA TYR A 240 -21.62 17.12 -5.26
C TYR A 240 -21.81 15.90 -4.35
N HIS A 241 -22.54 14.93 -4.87
CA HIS A 241 -22.98 13.79 -4.09
C HIS A 241 -21.84 12.77 -3.92
N LEU A 242 -21.23 12.78 -2.73
CA LEU A 242 -20.34 11.71 -2.28
C LEU A 242 -21.16 10.55 -1.71
N PRO A 243 -20.89 9.30 -2.12
CA PRO A 243 -21.66 8.15 -1.66
C PRO A 243 -21.52 7.96 -0.15
N THR A 244 -22.61 7.57 0.51
CA THR A 244 -22.64 7.27 1.95
C THR A 244 -22.67 5.77 2.18
N SER A 245 -22.77 5.36 3.46
CA SER A 245 -22.95 3.95 3.82
C SER A 245 -24.27 3.34 3.32
N LEU A 246 -25.21 4.15 2.83
CA LEU A 246 -26.46 3.66 2.25
C LEU A 246 -26.29 3.27 0.77
N GLU A 247 -25.40 3.94 0.05
CA GLU A 247 -25.13 3.67 -1.37
C GLU A 247 -24.01 2.65 -1.57
N VAL A 248 -23.02 2.60 -0.67
CA VAL A 248 -21.89 1.66 -0.76
C VAL A 248 -22.32 0.29 -0.18
N PRO A 249 -22.33 -0.79 -0.99
CA PRO A 249 -22.71 -2.12 -0.52
C PRO A 249 -21.61 -2.73 0.35
N ARG A 250 -21.93 -3.85 1.01
CA ARG A 250 -20.87 -4.72 1.53
C ARG A 250 -20.08 -5.31 0.37
N ILE A 251 -18.77 -5.26 0.48
CA ILE A 251 -17.83 -5.76 -0.53
C ILE A 251 -17.25 -7.07 -0.02
N GLU A 252 -17.39 -8.14 -0.80
CA GLU A 252 -16.71 -9.41 -0.55
C GLU A 252 -15.33 -9.36 -1.23
N THR A 253 -14.25 -9.54 -0.45
CA THR A 253 -12.88 -9.54 -0.98
C THR A 253 -12.28 -10.94 -1.01
N GLY A 254 -11.51 -11.20 -2.06
CA GLY A 254 -10.64 -12.36 -2.20
C GLY A 254 -9.28 -11.92 -2.74
N HIS A 255 -8.26 -12.74 -2.51
CA HIS A 255 -6.88 -12.40 -2.87
C HIS A 255 -6.23 -13.53 -3.66
N GLY A 256 -5.60 -13.16 -4.78
CA GLY A 256 -4.62 -13.99 -5.47
C GLY A 256 -3.20 -13.57 -5.08
N GLU A 257 -2.23 -14.47 -5.23
CA GLU A 257 -0.82 -14.15 -5.00
C GLU A 257 0.04 -14.64 -6.17
N THR A 258 0.44 -13.70 -7.02
CA THR A 258 1.43 -13.91 -8.07
C THR A 258 2.58 -12.95 -7.86
N LEU A 259 3.69 -13.43 -7.31
CA LEU A 259 4.83 -12.59 -6.95
C LEU A 259 5.38 -11.81 -8.15
N SER A 260 5.69 -10.53 -7.93
CA SER A 260 6.37 -9.73 -8.94
C SER A 260 7.83 -10.17 -9.12
N PRO A 261 8.29 -10.49 -10.34
CA PRO A 261 9.71 -10.77 -10.58
C PRO A 261 10.57 -9.48 -10.64
N LEU A 262 9.95 -8.30 -10.58
CA LEU A 262 10.60 -7.01 -10.82
C LEU A 262 11.10 -6.32 -9.54
N ASN A 263 10.82 -6.89 -8.36
CA ASN A 263 11.33 -6.34 -7.12
C ASN A 263 11.62 -7.45 -6.08
N PRO A 264 12.63 -7.25 -5.20
CA PRO A 264 13.06 -8.25 -4.23
C PRO A 264 11.96 -8.79 -3.30
N MET A 265 10.97 -7.98 -2.96
CA MET A 265 9.88 -8.37 -2.07
C MET A 265 8.75 -9.15 -2.76
N GLY A 266 8.71 -9.18 -4.09
CA GLY A 266 7.62 -9.81 -4.85
C GLY A 266 6.27 -9.09 -4.75
N VAL A 267 6.25 -7.84 -4.29
CA VAL A 267 5.03 -7.05 -4.07
C VAL A 267 4.61 -6.28 -5.34
N LYS A 268 3.33 -5.92 -5.42
CA LYS A 268 2.75 -4.99 -6.41
C LYS A 268 1.90 -3.95 -5.67
N GLY A 269 1.46 -2.91 -6.37
CA GLY A 269 0.55 -1.92 -5.80
C GLY A 269 -0.91 -2.40 -5.77
N ALA A 270 -1.72 -1.77 -4.91
CA ALA A 270 -3.14 -2.10 -4.74
C ALA A 270 -4.00 -0.89 -4.31
N GLY A 271 -3.44 0.32 -4.28
CA GLY A 271 -4.12 1.49 -3.71
C GLY A 271 -5.29 1.98 -4.58
N GLU A 272 -5.18 1.81 -5.89
CA GLU A 272 -6.18 2.29 -6.87
C GLU A 272 -7.04 1.14 -7.43
N ALA A 273 -6.68 -0.11 -7.10
CA ALA A 273 -7.33 -1.36 -7.50
C ALA A 273 -8.85 -1.35 -7.32
N GLY A 274 -9.34 -0.76 -6.22
CA GLY A 274 -10.76 -0.70 -5.91
C GLY A 274 -11.55 0.24 -6.82
N ALA A 275 -10.93 1.32 -7.32
CA ALA A 275 -11.61 2.40 -8.03
C ALA A 275 -11.61 2.20 -9.55
N ILE A 276 -10.50 1.71 -10.11
CA ILE A 276 -10.27 1.61 -11.56
C ILE A 276 -11.40 0.89 -12.32
N PRO A 277 -11.86 -0.31 -11.92
CA PRO A 277 -12.78 -1.09 -12.74
C PRO A 277 -14.26 -0.80 -12.48
N VAL A 278 -14.60 0.09 -11.54
CA VAL A 278 -16.01 0.26 -11.10
C VAL A 278 -16.89 0.85 -12.17
N GLY A 279 -16.45 1.93 -12.84
CA GLY A 279 -17.17 2.57 -13.94
C GLY A 279 -17.58 1.59 -15.05
N PRO A 280 -16.63 0.89 -15.70
CA PRO A 280 -16.97 -0.06 -16.76
C PRO A 280 -17.74 -1.29 -16.25
N LEU A 281 -17.49 -1.74 -15.02
CA LEU A 281 -18.31 -2.81 -14.42
C LEU A 281 -19.76 -2.38 -14.28
N PHE A 282 -19.99 -1.17 -13.78
CA PHE A 282 -21.32 -0.62 -13.57
C PHE A 282 -22.06 -0.43 -14.89
N ALA A 283 -21.40 0.14 -15.91
CA ALA A 283 -21.97 0.29 -17.25
C ALA A 283 -22.43 -1.06 -17.82
N GLN A 284 -21.55 -2.07 -17.82
CA GLN A 284 -21.90 -3.41 -18.34
C GLN A 284 -23.02 -4.08 -17.53
N ALA A 285 -23.02 -3.93 -16.20
CA ALA A 285 -24.08 -4.51 -15.37
C ALA A 285 -25.43 -3.80 -15.60
N LEU A 286 -25.41 -2.52 -15.92
CA LEU A 286 -26.62 -1.74 -16.20
C LEU A 286 -27.19 -2.06 -17.60
N GLU A 287 -26.32 -2.18 -18.60
CA GLU A 287 -26.69 -2.66 -19.95
C GLU A 287 -27.25 -4.09 -19.89
N ASP A 288 -26.65 -4.98 -19.10
CA ASP A 288 -27.17 -6.35 -18.88
C ASP A 288 -28.56 -6.35 -18.23
N ALA A 289 -28.76 -5.52 -17.21
CA ALA A 289 -30.05 -5.37 -16.54
C ALA A 289 -31.14 -4.79 -17.46
N LEU A 290 -30.76 -4.05 -18.49
CA LEU A 290 -31.64 -3.39 -19.46
C LEU A 290 -31.44 -3.93 -20.88
N HIS A 291 -31.05 -5.21 -21.03
CA HIS A 291 -30.69 -5.82 -22.32
C HIS A 291 -31.78 -5.77 -23.40
N ASP A 292 -33.04 -5.55 -23.02
CA ASP A 292 -34.17 -5.37 -23.95
C ASP A 292 -34.26 -3.95 -24.53
N VAL A 293 -33.44 -3.00 -24.03
CA VAL A 293 -33.36 -1.62 -24.49
C VAL A 293 -32.10 -1.47 -25.35
N ASP A 294 -32.26 -0.95 -26.57
CA ASP A 294 -31.15 -0.71 -27.49
C ASP A 294 -30.42 0.60 -27.12
N PHE A 295 -29.52 0.54 -26.13
CA PHE A 295 -28.67 1.67 -25.73
C PHE A 295 -27.28 1.18 -25.27
N GLU A 296 -26.29 2.05 -25.41
CA GLU A 296 -24.90 1.84 -24.98
C GLU A 296 -24.50 3.00 -24.05
N ILE A 297 -23.87 2.68 -22.92
CA ILE A 297 -23.40 3.66 -21.95
C ILE A 297 -21.98 4.10 -22.35
N LEU A 298 -21.90 5.29 -22.94
CA LEU A 298 -20.64 5.89 -23.38
C LEU A 298 -20.05 6.90 -22.38
N GLU A 299 -20.82 7.29 -21.37
CA GLU A 299 -20.42 8.29 -20.38
C GLU A 299 -20.90 7.90 -18.97
N ILE A 300 -20.12 8.29 -17.97
CA ILE A 300 -20.46 8.24 -16.54
C ILE A 300 -20.28 9.65 -15.95
N PRO A 301 -20.97 10.00 -14.85
CA PRO A 301 -21.87 9.15 -14.06
C PRO A 301 -23.26 8.96 -14.66
N ILE A 302 -23.86 7.79 -14.41
CA ILE A 302 -25.27 7.50 -14.73
C ILE A 302 -26.06 7.30 -13.43
N ASN A 303 -26.70 8.37 -12.94
CA ASN A 303 -27.71 8.26 -11.87
C ASN A 303 -29.10 7.92 -12.45
N SER A 304 -30.06 7.65 -11.57
CA SER A 304 -31.43 7.29 -11.96
C SER A 304 -32.14 8.30 -12.85
N ASN A 305 -31.94 9.61 -12.63
CA ASN A 305 -32.55 10.64 -13.49
C ASN A 305 -31.96 10.58 -14.90
N ARG A 306 -30.63 10.48 -14.99
CA ARG A 306 -29.92 10.37 -16.28
C ARG A 306 -30.32 9.09 -17.01
N LEU A 307 -30.44 7.98 -16.30
CA LEU A 307 -30.90 6.73 -16.89
C LEU A 307 -32.33 6.85 -17.42
N TRP A 308 -33.21 7.49 -16.67
CA TRP A 308 -34.59 7.72 -17.10
C TRP A 308 -34.69 8.57 -18.37
N GLU A 309 -33.87 9.62 -18.48
CA GLU A 309 -33.74 10.44 -19.70
C GLU A 309 -33.37 9.57 -20.91
N ILE A 310 -32.27 8.80 -20.78
CA ILE A 310 -31.76 7.91 -21.83
C ILE A 310 -32.84 6.91 -22.28
N VAL A 311 -33.43 6.18 -21.34
CA VAL A 311 -34.43 5.12 -21.64
C VAL A 311 -35.73 5.71 -22.18
N SER A 312 -36.12 6.91 -21.75
CA SER A 312 -37.34 7.58 -22.22
C SER A 312 -37.16 8.32 -23.56
N GLY A 313 -35.93 8.37 -24.10
CA GLY A 313 -35.61 9.14 -25.29
C GLY A 313 -35.74 10.66 -25.11
N LYS A 314 -35.50 11.15 -23.89
CA LYS A 314 -35.52 12.58 -23.52
C LYS A 314 -34.11 13.09 -23.26
#